data_AF-A0A7J6G8B0-F1
#
_entry.id   AF-A0A7J6G8B0-F1
#
_cell.length_a   1.000
_cell.length_b   1.000
_cell.length_c   1.000
_cell.angle_alpha   90.00
_cell.angle_beta   90.00
_cell.angle_gamma   90.00
#
_symmetry.space_group_name_H-M   'P 1'
#
loop_
_entity.id
_entity.type
_entity.pdbx_description
1 polymer ?
#
loop_
_entity_poly.entity_id
_entity_poly.type
_entity_poly.pdbx_seq_one_letter_code
_entity_poly.pdbx_strand_id
1 'polypeptide(L)'
;MAGVVSCWSFLGFGYLILFLCINPYGCMGSNNNKVQVSLYYESLCPYCANFIVNHLVKLFQNGLISTVDLRLVPWGNASPNPDGSISCQHGVDECLLNTIEACTITVYPDVNRHFRFIHCVERLSLQNRHNEWQNCFQISGLGTVPIDCYNTGYGNVIEHRYGNETAMLKPAHRFVPWVIVNNKPIQEDYINFMAYICKAYKETSKPEACNSVSYESNINELNDQKVDSIPQVCYEVVVAHCMWAKSVSLLAKINVFVEAYDEKHKDLKMVSQKVNVGVYYEALNPSCSSFIVKNLAQIFDNGLHTIINLRLVPWGNAYFLNNSTNTTVCQNGSDECKLNTLQACTINVLHDVNKHFALIYCFEFLAIEGRHKEWGSCFTSLGLPPKLVLDCFNSLNGTLLEQKHAIETAQLNPPHTILPWVVVDNQSIGNDYRNYSSYICKAYKGNKVPRACQ
;
A
#
# COMPACT_ATOMS: atom_id res chain seq x y z
N MET A 1 43.55 -73.21 -48.36
CA MET A 1 43.80 -72.32 -49.51
C MET A 1 44.37 -71.01 -48.97
N ALA A 2 45.39 -70.47 -49.63
CA ALA A 2 46.11 -69.22 -49.32
C ALA A 2 45.16 -68.01 -49.14
N GLY A 3 45.49 -66.88 -48.50
CA GLY A 3 46.70 -66.37 -47.84
C GLY A 3 46.56 -64.85 -47.56
N VAL A 4 47.34 -64.33 -46.58
CA VAL A 4 47.92 -62.96 -46.40
C VAL A 4 46.92 -61.76 -46.28
N VAL A 5 46.99 -60.73 -45.41
CA VAL A 5 48.11 -59.85 -45.01
C VAL A 5 47.80 -59.03 -43.73
N SER A 6 48.83 -58.93 -42.87
CA SER A 6 49.30 -57.85 -41.97
C SER A 6 48.54 -57.27 -40.76
N CYS A 7 49.37 -57.17 -39.72
CA CYS A 7 49.58 -56.11 -38.71
C CYS A 7 48.65 -56.01 -37.50
N TRP A 8 49.29 -56.32 -36.37
CA TRP A 8 48.75 -56.41 -35.03
C TRP A 8 48.74 -55.04 -34.36
N SER A 9 47.67 -54.72 -33.66
CA SER A 9 47.59 -53.54 -32.80
C SER A 9 47.29 -53.97 -31.36
N PHE A 10 48.09 -53.40 -30.45
CA PHE A 10 47.92 -53.29 -29.01
C PHE A 10 48.30 -54.50 -28.14
N LEU A 11 49.57 -54.48 -27.72
CA LEU A 11 50.03 -55.09 -26.47
C LEU A 11 49.59 -54.22 -25.29
N GLY A 12 48.88 -54.82 -24.36
CA GLY A 12 48.65 -54.28 -23.03
C GLY A 12 49.86 -54.45 -22.13
N PHE A 13 50.02 -53.49 -21.21
CA PHE A 13 50.69 -53.70 -19.92
C PHE A 13 49.92 -52.88 -18.88
N GLY A 14 49.47 -53.56 -17.83
CA GLY A 14 48.77 -52.94 -16.72
C GLY A 14 49.69 -52.06 -15.88
N TYR A 15 49.14 -50.93 -15.42
CA TYR A 15 49.63 -50.26 -14.23
C TYR A 15 48.45 -49.66 -13.48
N LEU A 16 48.33 -50.07 -12.22
CA LEU A 16 47.43 -49.53 -11.21
C LEU A 16 47.84 -48.07 -10.94
N ILE A 17 47.15 -47.10 -11.52
CA ILE A 17 47.34 -45.67 -11.19
C ILE A 17 46.23 -45.26 -10.21
N LEU A 18 46.66 -45.05 -8.97
CA LEU A 18 45.97 -44.27 -7.95
C LEU A 18 45.81 -42.84 -8.51
N PHE A 19 44.68 -42.53 -9.14
CA PHE A 19 44.35 -41.15 -9.49
C PHE A 19 44.01 -40.40 -8.20
N LEU A 20 45.00 -39.69 -7.67
CA LEU A 20 44.80 -38.51 -6.85
C LEU A 20 43.95 -37.53 -7.67
N CYS A 21 42.63 -37.57 -7.47
CA CYS A 21 41.77 -36.46 -7.83
C CYS A 21 42.08 -35.30 -6.89
N ILE A 22 43.17 -34.58 -7.19
CA ILE A 22 43.34 -33.20 -6.78
C ILE A 22 42.30 -32.43 -7.59
N ASN A 23 41.08 -32.34 -7.05
CA ASN A 23 40.05 -31.47 -7.58
C ASN A 23 40.30 -30.10 -6.93
N PRO A 24 40.85 -29.09 -7.64
CA PRO A 24 41.10 -27.77 -7.06
C PRO A 24 39.81 -26.93 -6.99
N TYR A 25 38.67 -27.51 -7.33
CA TYR A 25 37.37 -26.91 -7.11
C TYR A 25 36.70 -27.63 -5.95
N GLY A 26 37.26 -27.42 -4.75
CA GLY A 26 36.39 -27.35 -3.58
C GLY A 26 35.30 -26.36 -3.94
N CYS A 27 34.06 -26.83 -4.08
CA CYS A 27 32.92 -25.96 -4.12
C CYS A 27 33.00 -25.09 -2.87
N MET A 28 33.48 -23.86 -3.04
CA MET A 28 33.11 -22.77 -2.16
C MET A 28 31.59 -22.66 -2.32
N GLY A 29 30.86 -23.42 -1.51
CA GLY A 29 29.51 -23.04 -1.16
C GLY A 29 29.62 -21.62 -0.65
N SER A 30 29.17 -20.66 -1.46
CA SER A 30 28.81 -19.36 -0.92
C SER A 30 27.84 -19.68 0.22
N ASN A 31 28.28 -19.44 1.45
CA ASN A 31 27.37 -19.36 2.59
C ASN A 31 26.39 -18.24 2.26
N ASN A 32 25.31 -18.55 1.55
CA ASN A 32 24.33 -17.54 1.15
C ASN A 32 23.46 -17.26 2.38
N ASN A 33 24.04 -16.54 3.34
CA ASN A 33 23.42 -16.12 4.59
C ASN A 33 22.33 -15.06 4.37
N LYS A 34 22.02 -14.72 3.11
CA LYS A 34 20.97 -13.78 2.75
C LYS A 34 19.59 -14.35 2.98
N VAL A 35 18.68 -13.49 3.41
CA VAL A 35 17.26 -13.83 3.54
C VAL A 35 16.63 -13.83 2.15
N GLN A 36 15.96 -14.92 1.79
CA GLN A 36 15.21 -15.03 0.56
C GLN A 36 13.91 -14.24 0.67
N VAL A 37 13.69 -13.28 -0.23
CA VAL A 37 12.46 -12.47 -0.27
C VAL A 37 11.92 -12.49 -1.68
N SER A 38 10.68 -12.95 -1.86
CA SER A 38 9.98 -12.88 -3.14
C SER A 38 8.74 -12.01 -3.02
N LEU A 39 8.55 -11.10 -3.98
CA LEU A 39 7.35 -10.29 -4.14
C LEU A 39 6.66 -10.71 -5.45
N TYR A 40 5.42 -11.18 -5.34
CA TYR A 40 4.52 -11.39 -6.48
C TYR A 40 3.54 -10.22 -6.53
N TYR A 41 3.47 -9.55 -7.68
CA TYR A 41 2.78 -8.27 -7.83
C TYR A 41 2.28 -8.07 -9.27
N GLU A 42 1.54 -6.99 -9.50
CA GLU A 42 1.07 -6.58 -10.83
C GLU A 42 1.15 -5.04 -10.94
N SER A 43 1.58 -4.55 -12.10
CA SER A 43 2.08 -3.19 -12.34
C SER A 43 1.02 -2.06 -12.31
N LEU A 44 -0.26 -2.39 -12.44
CA LEU A 44 -1.36 -1.42 -12.32
C LEU A 44 -2.21 -1.62 -11.06
N CYS A 45 -1.81 -2.55 -10.18
CA CYS A 45 -2.43 -2.66 -8.87
C CYS A 45 -1.92 -1.54 -7.95
N PRO A 46 -2.80 -0.67 -7.43
CA PRO A 46 -2.38 0.45 -6.59
C PRO A 46 -1.66 0.00 -5.30
N TYR A 47 -1.92 -1.20 -4.80
CA TYR A 47 -1.24 -1.74 -3.60
C TYR A 47 0.16 -2.25 -3.89
N CYS A 48 0.33 -2.91 -5.03
CA CYS A 48 1.63 -3.33 -5.52
C CYS A 48 2.52 -2.11 -5.75
N ALA A 49 1.98 -1.13 -6.47
CA ALA A 49 2.64 0.14 -6.75
C ALA A 49 3.02 0.88 -5.47
N ASN A 50 2.08 1.05 -4.53
CA ASN A 50 2.36 1.69 -3.24
C ASN A 50 3.40 0.92 -2.43
N PHE A 51 3.31 -0.42 -2.38
CA PHE A 51 4.28 -1.24 -1.66
C PHE A 51 5.67 -1.07 -2.26
N ILE A 52 5.82 -1.15 -3.57
CA ILE A 52 7.11 -0.99 -4.25
C ILE A 52 7.69 0.41 -4.04
N VAL A 53 6.86 1.43 -4.25
CA VAL A 53 7.30 2.84 -4.23
C VAL A 53 7.63 3.33 -2.82
N ASN A 54 6.83 2.96 -1.82
CA ASN A 54 6.88 3.55 -0.48
C ASN A 54 7.39 2.60 0.61
N HIS A 55 7.38 1.28 0.39
CA HIS A 55 7.78 0.29 1.40
C HIS A 55 9.02 -0.50 0.98
N LEU A 56 9.00 -1.17 -0.17
CA LEU A 56 10.09 -2.01 -0.65
C LEU A 56 11.37 -1.19 -0.92
N VAL A 57 11.23 0.05 -1.40
CA VAL A 57 12.37 0.98 -1.59
C VAL A 57 13.23 1.14 -0.33
N LYS A 58 12.65 0.96 0.86
CA LYS A 58 13.37 1.08 2.14
C LYS A 58 14.44 0.01 2.32
N LEU A 59 14.34 -1.14 1.64
CA LEU A 59 15.43 -2.13 1.60
C LEU A 59 16.71 -1.53 1.04
N PHE A 60 16.58 -0.75 -0.03
CA PHE A 60 17.70 -0.14 -0.73
C PHE A 60 18.22 1.06 0.05
N GLN A 61 17.31 1.91 0.56
CA GLN A 61 17.67 3.12 1.31
C GLN A 61 18.40 2.82 2.62
N ASN A 62 17.98 1.77 3.34
CA ASN A 62 18.53 1.43 4.65
C ASN A 62 19.65 0.37 4.57
N GLY A 63 20.12 0.03 3.36
CA GLY A 63 21.19 -0.95 3.14
C GLY A 63 20.82 -2.41 3.41
N LEU A 64 19.58 -2.70 3.84
CA LEU A 64 19.11 -4.06 4.14
C LEU A 64 19.10 -4.96 2.88
N ILE A 65 19.05 -4.38 1.68
CA ILE A 65 19.17 -5.09 0.41
C ILE A 65 20.46 -5.93 0.32
N SER A 66 21.54 -5.54 1.00
CA SER A 66 22.80 -6.30 1.03
C SER A 66 22.64 -7.67 1.69
N THR A 67 21.68 -7.81 2.60
CA THR A 67 21.35 -9.04 3.35
C THR A 67 20.18 -9.83 2.76
N VAL A 68 19.60 -9.36 1.66
CA VAL A 68 18.42 -9.94 1.06
C VAL A 68 18.75 -10.45 -0.34
N ASP A 69 18.21 -11.62 -0.66
CA ASP A 69 18.09 -12.10 -2.03
C ASP A 69 16.66 -11.78 -2.49
N LEU A 70 16.49 -10.62 -3.13
CA LEU A 70 15.18 -10.08 -3.49
C LEU A 70 14.82 -10.52 -4.91
N ARG A 71 13.65 -11.14 -5.02
CA ARG A 71 13.06 -11.58 -6.28
C ARG A 71 11.72 -10.90 -6.51
N LEU A 72 11.54 -10.39 -7.72
CA LEU A 72 10.32 -9.70 -8.17
C LEU A 72 9.65 -10.57 -9.25
N VAL A 73 8.32 -10.73 -9.12
CA VAL A 73 7.49 -11.55 -10.01
C VAL A 73 6.27 -10.74 -10.45
N PRO A 74 6.39 -9.95 -11.53
CA PRO A 74 5.26 -9.24 -12.11
C PRO A 74 4.37 -10.24 -12.85
N TRP A 75 3.24 -10.61 -12.26
CA TRP A 75 2.21 -11.47 -12.85
C TRP A 75 0.91 -11.27 -12.08
N GLY A 76 1.00 -11.43 -10.75
CA GLY A 76 -0.08 -11.19 -9.81
C GLY A 76 -1.32 -12.05 -10.06
N ASN A 77 -2.44 -11.41 -10.37
CA ASN A 77 -3.73 -12.05 -10.62
C ASN A 77 -4.02 -12.24 -12.12
N ALA A 78 -3.02 -12.09 -12.98
CA ALA A 78 -3.15 -12.42 -14.38
C ALA A 78 -3.54 -13.90 -14.57
N SER A 79 -4.29 -14.18 -15.63
CA SER A 79 -4.77 -15.52 -15.96
C SER A 79 -4.42 -15.87 -17.41
N PRO A 80 -3.90 -17.08 -17.68
CA PRO A 80 -3.63 -17.52 -19.03
C PRO A 80 -4.95 -17.93 -19.71
N ASN A 81 -5.14 -17.48 -20.94
CA ASN A 81 -6.26 -17.89 -21.78
C ASN A 81 -5.90 -19.16 -22.58
N PRO A 82 -6.90 -19.94 -23.06
CA PRO A 82 -6.66 -21.15 -23.85
C PRO A 82 -5.87 -20.92 -25.15
N ASP A 83 -5.91 -19.70 -25.71
CA ASP A 83 -5.19 -19.32 -26.93
C ASP A 83 -3.72 -18.88 -26.65
N GLY A 84 -3.28 -18.96 -25.40
CA GLY A 84 -1.94 -18.57 -24.97
C GLY A 84 -1.77 -17.07 -24.71
N SER A 85 -2.82 -16.26 -24.89
CA SER A 85 -2.84 -14.87 -24.43
C SER A 85 -3.00 -14.78 -22.91
N ILE A 86 -2.70 -13.62 -22.34
CA ILE A 86 -2.79 -13.36 -20.90
C ILE A 86 -3.85 -12.30 -20.67
N SER A 87 -4.76 -12.56 -19.73
CA SER A 87 -5.76 -11.61 -19.25
C SER A 87 -5.33 -11.03 -17.91
N CYS A 88 -5.29 -9.70 -17.80
CA CYS A 88 -4.91 -8.97 -16.60
C CYS A 88 -6.11 -8.20 -16.03
N GLN A 89 -6.14 -7.97 -14.72
CA GLN A 89 -7.30 -7.39 -14.02
C GLN A 89 -7.51 -5.92 -14.38
N HIS A 90 -6.43 -5.19 -14.63
CA HIS A 90 -6.45 -3.77 -14.98
C HIS A 90 -6.29 -3.53 -16.50
N GLY A 91 -6.60 -4.54 -17.32
CA GLY A 91 -6.63 -4.44 -18.78
C GLY A 91 -5.26 -4.62 -19.44
N VAL A 92 -5.20 -4.26 -20.74
CA VAL A 92 -4.05 -4.57 -21.61
C VAL A 92 -2.77 -3.83 -21.21
N ASP A 93 -2.88 -2.65 -20.61
CA ASP A 93 -1.73 -1.87 -20.15
C ASP A 93 -1.02 -2.58 -18.99
N GLU A 94 -1.75 -3.26 -18.10
CA GLU A 94 -1.16 -4.08 -17.04
C GLU A 94 -0.39 -5.26 -17.62
N CYS A 95 -0.98 -5.98 -18.59
CA CYS A 95 -0.28 -7.09 -19.24
C CYS A 95 1.00 -6.61 -19.95
N LEU A 96 0.93 -5.46 -20.64
CA LEU A 96 2.10 -4.83 -21.26
C LEU A 96 3.18 -4.55 -20.21
N LEU A 97 2.83 -3.87 -19.12
CA LEU A 97 3.80 -3.44 -18.11
C LEU A 97 4.35 -4.61 -17.29
N ASN A 98 3.54 -5.61 -16.94
CA ASN A 98 4.02 -6.85 -16.32
C ASN A 98 5.09 -7.51 -17.19
N THR A 99 4.80 -7.65 -18.49
CA THR A 99 5.75 -8.25 -19.45
C THR A 99 7.03 -7.41 -19.60
N ILE A 100 6.91 -6.08 -19.64
CA ILE A 100 8.08 -5.17 -19.73
C ILE A 100 8.95 -5.26 -18.48
N GLU A 101 8.35 -5.33 -17.30
CA GLU A 101 9.08 -5.51 -16.05
C GLU A 101 9.74 -6.89 -15.97
N ALA A 102 9.05 -7.95 -16.39
CA ALA A 102 9.61 -9.31 -16.51
C ALA A 102 10.82 -9.36 -17.46
N CYS A 103 10.69 -8.71 -18.63
CA CYS A 103 11.78 -8.54 -19.58
C CYS A 103 12.94 -7.73 -18.98
N THR A 104 12.64 -6.68 -18.21
CA THR A 104 13.66 -5.85 -17.56
C THR A 104 14.43 -6.63 -16.50
N ILE A 105 13.75 -7.45 -15.68
CA ILE A 105 14.37 -8.35 -14.70
C ILE A 105 15.30 -9.35 -15.41
N THR A 106 14.86 -9.89 -16.54
CA THR A 106 15.61 -10.88 -17.31
C THR A 106 16.86 -10.28 -17.98
N VAL A 107 16.73 -9.10 -18.59
CA VAL A 107 17.84 -8.41 -19.28
C VAL A 107 18.82 -7.79 -18.30
N TYR A 108 18.34 -7.28 -17.17
CA TYR A 108 19.15 -6.64 -16.14
C TYR A 108 19.03 -7.39 -14.80
N PRO A 109 19.71 -8.53 -14.62
CA PRO A 109 19.55 -9.38 -13.43
C PRO A 109 20.08 -8.75 -12.13
N ASP A 110 20.88 -7.68 -12.21
CA ASP A 110 21.26 -6.90 -11.03
C ASP A 110 20.03 -6.22 -10.42
N VAL A 111 19.72 -6.58 -9.18
CA VAL A 111 18.52 -6.11 -8.48
C VAL A 111 18.45 -4.59 -8.33
N ASN A 112 19.59 -3.92 -8.12
CA ASN A 112 19.60 -2.47 -8.02
C ASN A 112 19.27 -1.81 -9.36
N ARG A 113 19.67 -2.43 -10.48
CA ARG A 113 19.39 -1.93 -11.83
C ARG A 113 17.93 -2.09 -12.20
N HIS A 114 17.38 -3.30 -12.16
CA HIS A 114 15.99 -3.51 -12.56
C HIS A 114 15.00 -2.87 -11.58
N PHE A 115 15.31 -2.84 -10.28
CA PHE A 115 14.42 -2.22 -9.30
C PHE A 115 14.24 -0.72 -9.54
N ARG A 116 15.28 0.01 -9.96
CA ARG A 116 15.13 1.45 -10.32
C ARG A 116 14.10 1.67 -11.43
N PHE A 117 14.08 0.79 -12.42
CA PHE A 117 13.12 0.84 -13.50
C PHE A 117 11.71 0.52 -13.02
N ILE A 118 11.54 -0.59 -12.30
CA ILE A 118 10.24 -1.01 -11.75
C ILE A 118 9.70 0.07 -10.80
N HIS A 119 10.51 0.61 -9.89
CA HIS A 119 10.13 1.71 -9.00
C HIS A 119 9.64 2.95 -9.76
N CYS A 120 10.28 3.27 -10.89
CA CYS A 120 9.85 4.37 -11.74
C CYS A 120 8.49 4.09 -12.40
N VAL A 121 8.29 2.90 -12.97
CA VAL A 121 7.03 2.50 -13.63
C VAL A 121 5.89 2.51 -12.61
N GLU A 122 6.09 1.90 -11.45
CA GLU A 122 5.11 1.84 -10.37
C GLU A 122 4.76 3.23 -9.82
N ARG A 123 5.73 4.15 -9.76
CA ARG A 123 5.47 5.56 -9.40
C ARG A 123 4.60 6.27 -10.45
N LEU A 124 4.82 6.00 -11.74
CA LEU A 124 3.96 6.53 -12.80
C LEU A 124 2.54 5.94 -12.73
N SER A 125 2.42 4.66 -12.39
CA SER A 125 1.15 3.98 -12.13
C SER A 125 0.34 4.69 -11.02
N LEU A 126 0.96 4.98 -9.87
CA LEU A 126 0.33 5.76 -8.79
C LEU A 126 -0.11 7.17 -9.20
N GLN A 127 0.57 7.77 -10.18
CA GLN A 127 0.27 9.10 -10.69
C GLN A 127 -0.74 9.08 -11.85
N ASN A 128 -1.25 7.90 -12.23
CA ASN A 128 -2.09 7.70 -13.41
C ASN A 128 -1.42 8.22 -14.70
N ARG A 129 -0.11 7.97 -14.81
CA ARG A 129 0.79 8.35 -15.90
C ARG A 129 1.54 7.14 -16.44
N HIS A 130 1.00 5.94 -16.28
CA HIS A 130 1.64 4.67 -16.66
C HIS A 130 1.93 4.57 -18.16
N ASN A 131 1.22 5.34 -19.00
CA ASN A 131 1.52 5.50 -20.42
C ASN A 131 2.89 6.15 -20.69
N GLU A 132 3.51 6.81 -19.71
CA GLU A 132 4.84 7.41 -19.81
C GLU A 132 5.98 6.44 -19.43
N TRP A 133 5.70 5.14 -19.24
CA TRP A 133 6.65 4.14 -18.73
C TRP A 133 7.99 4.09 -19.48
N GLN A 134 8.01 4.40 -20.79
CA GLN A 134 9.24 4.40 -21.59
C GLN A 134 10.28 5.39 -21.06
N ASN A 135 9.84 6.48 -20.42
CA ASN A 135 10.73 7.46 -19.78
C ASN A 135 11.56 6.83 -18.65
N CYS A 136 11.11 5.71 -18.08
CA CYS A 136 11.82 5.02 -17.00
C CYS A 136 13.13 4.37 -17.43
N PHE A 137 13.35 4.10 -18.73
CA PHE A 137 14.66 3.67 -19.22
C PHE A 137 15.72 4.75 -19.00
N GLN A 138 15.40 5.98 -19.42
CA GLN A 138 16.29 7.12 -19.23
C GLN A 138 16.49 7.42 -17.75
N ILE A 139 15.42 7.48 -16.97
CA ILE A 139 15.47 7.77 -15.51
C ILE A 139 16.33 6.74 -14.77
N SER A 140 16.29 5.48 -15.19
CA SER A 140 17.01 4.38 -14.52
C SER A 140 18.43 4.14 -15.05
N GLY A 141 18.81 4.84 -16.12
CA GLY A 141 20.07 4.62 -16.84
C GLY A 141 20.15 3.26 -17.53
N LEU A 142 19.02 2.72 -17.99
CA LEU A 142 18.94 1.45 -18.70
C LEU A 142 18.70 1.66 -20.20
N GLY A 143 19.26 0.78 -21.02
CA GLY A 143 18.91 0.71 -22.45
C GLY A 143 17.56 0.02 -22.68
N THR A 144 16.99 0.24 -23.86
CA THR A 144 15.63 -0.19 -24.24
C THR A 144 15.53 -1.66 -24.69
N VAL A 145 16.57 -2.47 -24.50
CA VAL A 145 16.59 -3.92 -24.84
C VAL A 145 15.38 -4.70 -24.29
N PRO A 146 14.80 -4.39 -23.11
CA PRO A 146 13.57 -5.05 -22.66
C PRO A 146 12.37 -4.88 -23.61
N ILE A 147 12.34 -3.83 -24.44
CA ILE A 147 11.32 -3.65 -25.48
C ILE A 147 11.47 -4.71 -26.58
N ASP A 148 12.70 -5.09 -26.95
CA ASP A 148 12.94 -6.15 -27.92
C ASP A 148 12.50 -7.52 -27.37
N CYS A 149 12.72 -7.76 -26.09
CA CYS A 149 12.21 -8.94 -25.38
C CYS A 149 10.67 -9.03 -25.46
N TYR A 150 9.98 -7.91 -25.29
CA TYR A 150 8.52 -7.83 -25.48
C TYR A 150 8.12 -8.09 -26.93
N ASN A 151 8.71 -7.35 -27.89
CA ASN A 151 8.35 -7.39 -29.31
C ASN A 151 8.62 -8.74 -29.98
N THR A 152 9.65 -9.47 -29.53
CA THR A 152 9.98 -10.81 -30.07
C THR A 152 9.06 -11.92 -29.55
N GLY A 153 8.16 -11.61 -28.61
CA GLY A 153 7.31 -12.57 -27.93
C GLY A 153 8.02 -13.36 -26.82
N TYR A 154 9.32 -13.14 -26.59
CA TYR A 154 10.06 -13.77 -25.50
C TYR A 154 9.50 -13.38 -24.13
N GLY A 155 8.99 -12.15 -23.99
CA GLY A 155 8.26 -11.70 -22.81
C GLY A 155 7.09 -12.61 -22.42
N ASN A 156 6.31 -13.08 -23.38
CA ASN A 156 5.19 -13.99 -23.12
C ASN A 156 5.67 -15.34 -22.53
N VAL A 157 6.82 -15.84 -22.98
CA VAL A 157 7.43 -17.07 -22.42
C VAL A 157 7.83 -16.87 -20.95
N ILE A 158 8.32 -15.68 -20.60
CA ILE A 158 8.68 -15.33 -19.23
C ILE A 158 7.42 -15.22 -18.37
N GLU A 159 6.40 -14.51 -18.84
CA GLU A 159 5.12 -14.34 -18.15
C GLU A 159 4.45 -15.69 -17.86
N HIS A 160 4.37 -16.61 -18.84
CA HIS A 160 3.83 -17.96 -18.59
C HIS A 160 4.62 -18.73 -17.53
N ARG A 161 5.94 -18.51 -17.43
CA ARG A 161 6.75 -19.11 -16.35
C ARG A 161 6.37 -18.52 -14.99
N TYR A 162 6.22 -17.20 -14.91
CA TYR A 162 5.74 -16.53 -13.70
C TYR A 162 4.32 -16.95 -13.32
N GLY A 163 3.42 -17.12 -14.28
CA GLY A 163 2.08 -17.64 -14.04
C GLY A 163 2.08 -19.06 -13.49
N ASN A 164 2.88 -19.97 -14.09
CA ASN A 164 3.03 -21.34 -13.59
C ASN A 164 3.60 -21.38 -12.17
N GLU A 165 4.60 -20.56 -11.90
CA GLU A 165 5.20 -20.47 -10.57
C GLU A 165 4.23 -19.88 -9.54
N THR A 166 3.52 -18.82 -9.90
CA THR A 166 2.51 -18.18 -9.05
C THR A 166 1.38 -19.16 -8.72
N ALA A 167 0.93 -19.96 -9.69
CA ALA A 167 -0.06 -21.00 -9.48
C ALA A 167 0.41 -22.15 -8.55
N MET A 168 1.73 -22.32 -8.39
CA MET A 168 2.32 -23.32 -7.50
C MET A 168 2.53 -22.81 -6.06
N LEU A 169 2.21 -21.56 -5.77
CA LEU A 169 2.34 -20.99 -4.42
C LEU A 169 1.55 -21.80 -3.38
N LYS A 170 2.14 -21.98 -2.20
CA LYS A 170 1.53 -22.68 -1.08
C LYS A 170 1.60 -21.85 0.21
N PRO A 171 0.44 -21.46 0.78
CA PRO A 171 -0.88 -21.45 0.15
C PRO A 171 -0.89 -20.64 -1.15
N ALA A 172 -1.88 -20.92 -2.01
CA ALA A 172 -2.14 -20.07 -3.17
C ALA A 172 -2.30 -18.61 -2.70
N HIS A 173 -1.76 -17.66 -3.47
CA HIS A 173 -1.96 -16.26 -3.15
C HIS A 173 -3.44 -15.91 -3.31
N ARG A 174 -3.95 -15.06 -2.44
CA ARG A 174 -5.36 -14.61 -2.43
C ARG A 174 -5.52 -13.11 -2.66
N PHE A 175 -4.39 -12.40 -2.68
CA PHE A 175 -4.26 -11.00 -3.04
C PHE A 175 -2.83 -10.73 -3.50
N VAL A 176 -2.62 -9.54 -4.03
CA VAL A 176 -1.30 -8.95 -4.29
C VAL A 176 -1.22 -7.56 -3.63
N PRO A 177 -0.04 -7.09 -3.20
CA PRO A 177 1.26 -7.75 -3.27
C PRO A 177 1.36 -8.98 -2.35
N TRP A 178 1.96 -10.06 -2.84
CA TRP A 178 2.18 -11.28 -2.07
C TRP A 178 3.66 -11.44 -1.75
N VAL A 179 4.00 -11.30 -0.46
CA VAL A 179 5.39 -11.33 0.00
C VAL A 179 5.70 -12.64 0.70
N ILE A 180 6.83 -13.24 0.31
CA ILE A 180 7.35 -14.49 0.89
C ILE A 180 8.73 -14.21 1.45
N VAL A 181 8.95 -14.55 2.73
CA VAL A 181 10.25 -14.44 3.39
C VAL A 181 10.69 -15.85 3.81
N ASN A 182 11.83 -16.34 3.29
CA ASN A 182 12.34 -17.70 3.48
C ASN A 182 11.26 -18.78 3.28
N ASN A 183 10.61 -18.78 2.11
CA ASN A 183 9.52 -19.69 1.73
C ASN A 183 8.27 -19.63 2.63
N LYS A 184 8.17 -18.64 3.53
CA LYS A 184 6.98 -18.40 4.34
C LYS A 184 6.25 -17.16 3.81
N PRO A 185 5.04 -17.30 3.24
CA PRO A 185 4.22 -16.15 2.92
C PRO A 185 3.85 -15.43 4.22
N ILE A 186 4.08 -14.12 4.25
CA ILE A 186 3.78 -13.28 5.42
C ILE A 186 2.38 -12.67 5.37
N GLN A 187 1.60 -13.03 4.33
CA GLN A 187 0.17 -12.76 4.22
C GLN A 187 -0.10 -11.26 4.38
N GLU A 188 -1.16 -10.86 5.11
CA GLU A 188 -1.54 -9.46 5.26
C GLU A 188 -0.45 -8.63 5.94
N ASP A 189 0.46 -9.26 6.67
CA ASP A 189 1.54 -8.59 7.37
C ASP A 189 2.71 -8.18 6.44
N TYR A 190 2.47 -8.15 5.12
CA TYR A 190 3.46 -7.81 4.10
C TYR A 190 4.08 -6.42 4.28
N ILE A 191 3.38 -5.48 4.91
CA ILE A 191 3.92 -4.15 5.23
C ILE A 191 5.09 -4.26 6.23
N ASN A 192 5.09 -5.27 7.10
CA ASN A 192 6.11 -5.52 8.12
C ASN A 192 7.26 -6.41 7.62
N PHE A 193 7.39 -6.64 6.31
CA PHE A 193 8.38 -7.55 5.72
C PHE A 193 9.83 -7.34 6.21
N MET A 194 10.26 -6.09 6.48
CA MET A 194 11.59 -5.80 7.03
C MET A 194 11.80 -6.43 8.41
N ALA A 195 10.77 -6.50 9.27
CA ALA A 195 10.85 -7.19 10.56
C ALA A 195 11.07 -8.69 10.36
N TYR A 196 10.33 -9.30 9.43
CA TYR A 196 10.52 -10.70 9.06
C TYR A 196 11.92 -10.96 8.53
N ILE A 197 12.47 -10.07 7.70
CA ILE A 197 13.85 -10.16 7.21
C ILE A 197 14.82 -10.11 8.39
N CYS A 198 14.69 -9.13 9.29
CA CYS A 198 15.57 -8.96 10.43
C CYS A 198 15.50 -10.09 11.46
N LYS A 199 14.38 -10.80 11.56
CA LYS A 199 14.26 -12.02 12.36
C LYS A 199 14.78 -13.26 11.64
N ALA A 200 14.64 -13.31 10.32
CA ALA A 200 15.12 -14.42 9.51
C ALA A 200 16.64 -14.38 9.29
N TYR A 201 17.28 -13.21 9.41
CA TYR A 201 18.72 -13.05 9.27
C TYR A 201 19.46 -13.70 10.45
N LYS A 202 20.36 -14.64 10.13
CA LYS A 202 20.99 -15.55 11.11
C LYS A 202 22.39 -15.14 11.56
N GLU A 203 22.98 -14.09 10.99
CA GLU A 203 24.32 -13.67 11.38
C GLU A 203 24.32 -12.93 12.73
N THR A 204 25.45 -13.01 13.43
CA THR A 204 25.65 -12.44 14.77
C THR A 204 25.65 -10.91 14.77
N SER A 205 26.10 -10.27 13.68
CA SER A 205 26.03 -8.83 13.48
C SER A 205 24.82 -8.47 12.62
N LYS A 206 23.69 -8.13 13.24
CA LYS A 206 22.52 -7.66 12.50
C LYS A 206 22.80 -6.28 11.86
N PRO A 207 22.32 -6.03 10.64
CA PRO A 207 22.37 -4.70 10.04
C PRO A 207 21.75 -3.65 10.95
N GLU A 208 22.28 -2.43 10.95
CA GLU A 208 21.77 -1.32 11.77
C GLU A 208 20.27 -1.08 11.54
N ALA A 209 19.81 -1.25 10.30
CA ALA A 209 18.40 -1.18 9.93
C ALA A 209 17.50 -2.13 10.74
N CYS A 210 18.03 -3.24 11.27
CA CYS A 210 17.30 -4.17 12.12
C CYS A 210 17.20 -3.74 13.58
N ASN A 211 18.00 -2.77 14.01
CA ASN A 211 17.94 -2.23 15.37
C ASN A 211 16.79 -1.22 15.55
N SER A 212 16.38 -0.56 14.46
CA SER A 212 15.23 0.38 14.43
C SER A 212 13.87 -0.28 14.16
N VAL A 213 13.86 -1.58 13.82
CA VAL A 213 12.61 -2.31 13.51
C VAL A 213 12.10 -2.96 14.79
N SER A 214 11.28 -2.21 15.55
CA SER A 214 10.66 -2.72 16.79
C SER A 214 9.57 -3.74 16.48
N TYR A 215 9.71 -4.94 17.04
CA TYR A 215 8.64 -5.93 17.14
C TYR A 215 7.57 -5.43 18.12
N GLU A 216 6.36 -5.10 17.63
CA GLU A 216 5.17 -5.20 18.48
C GLU A 216 4.70 -6.66 18.48
N SER A 217 5.43 -7.52 19.19
CA SER A 217 5.02 -8.90 19.42
C SER A 217 4.01 -8.96 20.56
N ASN A 218 2.72 -9.04 20.24
CA ASN A 218 1.72 -9.64 21.11
C ASN A 218 1.29 -10.99 20.52
N ILE A 219 2.13 -12.02 20.74
CA ILE A 219 1.67 -13.40 20.68
C ILE A 219 2.07 -14.03 22.00
N ASN A 220 1.11 -14.09 22.91
CA ASN A 220 0.98 -15.16 23.90
C ASN A 220 -0.50 -15.55 23.96
N GLU A 221 -0.74 -16.84 23.72
CA GLU A 221 -1.90 -17.64 24.13
C GLU A 221 -3.29 -17.29 23.57
N LEU A 222 -3.70 -18.04 22.54
CA LEU A 222 -5.08 -18.52 22.41
C LEU A 222 -5.02 -20.03 22.24
N ASN A 223 -5.10 -20.72 23.39
CA ASN A 223 -5.51 -22.11 23.44
C ASN A 223 -6.97 -22.22 22.99
N ASP A 224 -7.19 -23.19 22.10
CA ASP A 224 -8.34 -24.09 22.05
C ASP A 224 -9.74 -23.50 22.26
N GLN A 225 -10.42 -23.19 21.15
CA GLN A 225 -11.87 -23.36 21.04
C GLN A 225 -12.27 -23.62 19.59
N LYS A 226 -12.78 -24.83 19.35
CA LYS A 226 -13.55 -25.22 18.17
C LYS A 226 -14.65 -24.18 17.89
N VAL A 227 -14.68 -23.66 16.67
CA VAL A 227 -15.89 -23.09 16.08
C VAL A 227 -16.12 -23.77 14.74
N ASP A 228 -17.29 -24.41 14.64
CA ASP A 228 -17.75 -25.19 13.52
C ASP A 228 -17.87 -24.37 12.23
N SER A 229 -17.73 -25.10 11.13
CA SER A 229 -17.88 -24.72 9.72
C SER A 229 -19.07 -23.80 9.40
N ILE A 230 -18.79 -22.68 8.73
CA ILE A 230 -19.76 -21.86 7.97
C ILE A 230 -19.12 -21.45 6.62
N PRO A 231 -19.88 -21.41 5.49
CA PRO A 231 -19.34 -21.55 4.14
C PRO A 231 -18.62 -20.31 3.59
N GLN A 232 -17.67 -20.62 2.71
CA GLN A 232 -16.82 -19.75 1.91
C GLN A 232 -17.61 -19.01 0.82
N VAL A 233 -17.91 -17.71 1.02
CA VAL A 233 -18.18 -16.74 -0.06
C VAL A 233 -17.76 -15.32 0.40
N CYS A 234 -16.79 -14.74 -0.32
CA CYS A 234 -16.39 -13.32 -0.46
C CYS A 234 -16.27 -12.41 0.79
N TYR A 235 -15.08 -12.27 1.39
CA TYR A 235 -14.83 -11.26 2.44
C TYR A 235 -13.36 -10.78 2.63
N GLU A 236 -12.52 -10.70 1.58
CA GLU A 236 -11.07 -10.40 1.79
C GLU A 236 -10.57 -9.00 1.38
N VAL A 237 -11.34 -8.17 0.65
CA VAL A 237 -10.86 -6.85 0.17
C VAL A 237 -10.88 -5.76 1.26
N VAL A 238 -11.67 -5.92 2.33
CA VAL A 238 -11.87 -4.87 3.35
C VAL A 238 -10.67 -4.75 4.32
N VAL A 239 -9.84 -5.80 4.44
CA VAL A 239 -8.89 -5.95 5.56
C VAL A 239 -7.63 -5.09 5.36
N ALA A 240 -7.05 -5.02 4.16
CA ALA A 240 -5.76 -4.33 3.94
C ALA A 240 -5.82 -2.79 4.04
N HIS A 241 -6.92 -2.15 3.62
CA HIS A 241 -7.09 -0.68 3.70
C HIS A 241 -7.47 -0.24 5.11
N CYS A 242 -8.26 -1.06 5.79
CA CYS A 242 -8.48 -0.87 7.22
C CYS A 242 -7.24 -1.16 8.06
N MET A 243 -6.25 -1.91 7.55
CA MET A 243 -5.00 -2.13 8.28
C MET A 243 -4.14 -0.87 8.37
N TRP A 244 -4.05 -0.02 7.34
CA TRP A 244 -3.39 1.30 7.45
C TRP A 244 -4.09 2.18 8.50
N ALA A 245 -5.41 2.22 8.45
CA ALA A 245 -6.24 2.95 9.40
C ALA A 245 -6.20 2.35 10.83
N LYS A 246 -6.00 1.03 10.96
CA LYS A 246 -5.64 0.37 12.23
C LYS A 246 -4.25 0.78 12.70
N SER A 247 -3.24 0.88 11.83
CA SER A 247 -1.91 1.37 12.18
C SER A 247 -1.94 2.81 12.66
N VAL A 248 -2.73 3.69 12.02
CA VAL A 248 -2.99 5.06 12.49
C VAL A 248 -3.69 5.07 13.86
N SER A 249 -4.69 4.19 14.08
CA SER A 249 -5.31 4.00 15.40
C SER A 249 -4.37 3.36 16.45
N LEU A 250 -3.38 2.59 16.05
CA LEU A 250 -2.40 1.93 16.92
C LEU A 250 -1.29 2.92 17.32
N LEU A 251 -0.80 3.72 16.38
CA LEU A 251 0.06 4.87 16.64
C LEU A 251 -0.59 5.87 17.61
N ALA A 252 -1.91 6.06 17.53
CA ALA A 252 -2.65 6.86 18.52
C ALA A 252 -2.61 6.25 19.94
N LYS A 253 -2.68 4.92 20.08
CA LYS A 253 -2.51 4.23 21.38
C LYS A 253 -1.09 4.33 21.90
N ILE A 254 -0.08 4.35 21.02
CA ILE A 254 1.32 4.59 21.40
C ILE A 254 1.51 6.04 21.89
N ASN A 255 0.88 7.02 21.24
CA ASN A 255 0.91 8.43 21.69
C ASN A 255 0.27 8.63 23.07
N VAL A 256 -0.74 7.84 23.45
CA VAL A 256 -1.30 7.85 24.83
C VAL A 256 -0.25 7.40 25.87
N PHE A 257 0.66 6.50 25.50
CA PHE A 257 1.78 6.10 26.37
C PHE A 257 2.87 7.18 26.47
N VAL A 258 3.05 7.99 25.42
CA VAL A 258 3.98 9.13 25.43
C VAL A 258 3.44 10.27 26.29
N GLU A 259 2.13 10.54 26.26
CA GLU A 259 1.49 11.54 27.12
C GLU A 259 1.60 11.19 28.62
N ALA A 260 1.64 9.89 28.98
CA ALA A 260 1.88 9.45 30.35
C ALA A 260 3.35 9.63 30.82
N TYR A 261 4.30 9.76 29.89
CA TYR A 261 5.72 10.02 30.20
C TYR A 261 6.01 11.52 30.38
N ASP A 262 5.13 12.40 29.88
CA ASP A 262 5.33 13.86 29.86
C ASP A 262 4.79 14.58 31.13
N GLU A 263 4.17 13.86 32.07
CA GLU A 263 3.77 14.42 33.37
C GLU A 263 4.97 14.88 34.24
N LYS A 264 6.21 14.56 33.83
CA LYS A 264 7.44 14.98 34.53
C LYS A 264 8.15 16.21 33.96
N HIS A 265 7.71 16.77 32.82
CA HIS A 265 8.31 17.98 32.23
C HIS A 265 7.30 19.13 32.10
N LYS A 266 6.72 19.50 33.24
CA LYS A 266 5.85 20.66 33.37
C LYS A 266 6.67 21.95 33.48
N ASP A 267 7.35 22.34 32.40
CA ASP A 267 7.86 23.71 32.20
C ASP A 267 8.24 23.96 30.73
N LEU A 268 7.21 24.26 29.92
CA LEU A 268 7.20 25.19 28.77
C LEU A 268 5.90 24.94 27.98
N LYS A 269 4.80 25.54 28.45
CA LYS A 269 3.56 25.60 27.69
C LYS A 269 3.75 26.58 26.51
N MET A 270 4.52 26.17 25.51
CA MET A 270 4.56 26.86 24.23
C MET A 270 3.18 26.65 23.58
N VAL A 271 2.43 27.73 23.42
CA VAL A 271 1.17 27.73 22.67
C VAL A 271 1.50 27.32 21.24
N SER A 272 1.37 26.04 20.93
CA SER A 272 1.50 25.53 19.56
C SER A 272 0.34 26.08 18.74
N GLN A 273 0.59 27.16 17.99
CA GLN A 273 -0.36 27.72 17.05
C GLN A 273 -0.54 26.76 15.87
N LYS A 274 -1.49 25.82 16.01
CA LYS A 274 -1.89 24.90 14.94
C LYS A 274 -2.63 25.65 13.84
N VAL A 275 -2.47 25.19 12.59
CA VAL A 275 -3.18 25.72 11.41
C VAL A 275 -4.57 25.08 11.34
N ASN A 276 -5.62 25.86 11.13
CA ASN A 276 -6.97 25.31 10.95
C ASN A 276 -7.16 24.87 9.50
N VAL A 277 -7.58 23.62 9.30
CA VAL A 277 -7.80 23.05 7.97
C VAL A 277 -9.23 22.51 7.92
N GLY A 278 -10.09 23.17 7.15
CA GLY A 278 -11.46 22.74 6.86
C GLY A 278 -11.53 22.02 5.51
N VAL A 279 -12.17 20.85 5.47
CA VAL A 279 -12.44 20.10 4.24
C VAL A 279 -13.94 19.86 4.16
N TYR A 280 -14.57 20.52 3.18
CA TYR A 280 -15.98 20.40 2.88
C TYR A 280 -16.12 19.51 1.65
N TYR A 281 -16.86 18.43 1.81
CA TYR A 281 -16.93 17.36 0.82
C TYR A 281 -18.27 16.66 0.89
N GLU A 282 -18.53 15.79 -0.07
CA GLU A 282 -19.69 14.89 -0.06
C GLU A 282 -19.23 13.48 -0.41
N ALA A 283 -19.88 12.50 0.19
CA ALA A 283 -19.65 11.10 -0.11
C ALA A 283 -20.09 10.77 -1.55
N LEU A 284 -19.51 9.71 -2.13
CA LEU A 284 -19.78 9.27 -3.52
C LEU A 284 -19.40 10.27 -4.61
N ASN A 285 -18.81 11.42 -4.27
CA ASN A 285 -18.19 12.31 -5.26
C ASN A 285 -16.74 11.84 -5.53
N PRO A 286 -16.39 11.42 -6.76
CA PRO A 286 -15.08 10.84 -7.03
C PRO A 286 -13.89 11.74 -6.69
N SER A 287 -14.04 13.06 -6.85
CA SER A 287 -12.99 14.03 -6.51
C SER A 287 -12.80 14.14 -5.00
N CYS A 288 -13.90 14.16 -4.23
CA CYS A 288 -13.89 14.15 -2.77
C CYS A 288 -13.26 12.87 -2.22
N SER A 289 -13.75 11.71 -2.67
CA SER A 289 -13.26 10.41 -2.22
C SER A 289 -11.78 10.24 -2.55
N SER A 290 -11.38 10.56 -3.78
CA SER A 290 -9.98 10.50 -4.19
C SER A 290 -9.11 11.47 -3.38
N PHE A 291 -9.59 12.67 -3.07
CA PHE A 291 -8.82 13.62 -2.27
C PHE A 291 -8.62 13.09 -0.85
N ILE A 292 -9.68 12.61 -0.18
CA ILE A 292 -9.58 12.07 1.18
C ILE A 292 -8.61 10.89 1.23
N VAL A 293 -8.77 9.93 0.31
CA VAL A 293 -8.02 8.68 0.30
C VAL A 293 -6.59 8.88 -0.18
N LYS A 294 -6.37 9.60 -1.30
CA LYS A 294 -5.05 9.67 -1.93
C LYS A 294 -4.22 10.87 -1.50
N ASN A 295 -4.86 11.99 -1.14
CA ASN A 295 -4.17 13.24 -0.82
C ASN A 295 -4.19 13.52 0.68
N LEU A 296 -5.37 13.72 1.28
CA LEU A 296 -5.51 14.15 2.67
C LEU A 296 -4.92 13.14 3.65
N ALA A 297 -5.03 11.83 3.38
CA ALA A 297 -4.41 10.77 4.20
C ALA A 297 -2.89 10.97 4.42
N GLN A 298 -2.19 11.64 3.50
CA GLN A 298 -0.75 11.88 3.60
C GLN A 298 -0.37 12.80 4.77
N ILE A 299 -1.31 13.53 5.40
CA ILE A 299 -1.01 14.31 6.61
C ILE A 299 -0.53 13.44 7.78
N PHE A 300 -0.93 12.17 7.81
CA PHE A 300 -0.53 11.23 8.85
C PHE A 300 0.90 10.76 8.63
N ASP A 301 1.26 10.44 7.38
CA ASP A 301 2.62 9.99 7.01
C ASP A 301 3.65 11.12 7.12
N ASN A 302 3.27 12.33 6.71
CA ASN A 302 4.17 13.48 6.64
C ASN A 302 4.22 14.30 7.94
N GLY A 303 3.54 13.83 9.00
CA GLY A 303 3.53 14.47 10.31
C GLY A 303 2.73 15.79 10.39
N LEU A 304 2.09 16.22 9.31
CA LEU A 304 1.29 17.46 9.28
C LEU A 304 0.10 17.42 10.24
N HIS A 305 -0.46 16.24 10.51
CA HIS A 305 -1.54 16.05 11.49
C HIS A 305 -1.17 16.62 12.89
N THR A 306 0.11 16.69 13.24
CA THR A 306 0.57 17.22 14.53
C THR A 306 0.46 18.74 14.65
N ILE A 307 0.46 19.45 13.52
CA ILE A 307 0.47 20.92 13.46
C ILE A 307 -0.85 21.52 12.93
N ILE A 308 -1.88 20.71 12.70
CA ILE A 308 -3.18 21.18 12.21
C ILE A 308 -4.33 20.84 13.16
N ASN A 309 -5.39 21.64 13.06
CA ASN A 309 -6.73 21.31 13.51
C ASN A 309 -7.56 20.92 12.28
N LEU A 310 -7.74 19.62 12.06
CA LEU A 310 -8.52 19.11 10.93
C LEU A 310 -10.01 19.15 11.25
N ARG A 311 -10.79 19.81 10.40
CA ARG A 311 -12.26 19.85 10.42
C ARG A 311 -12.78 19.24 9.13
N LEU A 312 -13.50 18.13 9.25
CA LEU A 312 -14.20 17.46 8.14
C LEU A 312 -15.68 17.84 8.18
N VAL A 313 -16.25 18.16 7.02
CA VAL A 313 -17.66 18.57 6.85
C VAL A 313 -18.29 17.81 5.68
N PRO A 314 -18.87 16.62 5.93
CA PRO A 314 -19.58 15.83 4.92
C PRO A 314 -20.99 16.41 4.69
N TRP A 315 -21.12 17.24 3.65
CA TRP A 315 -22.37 17.85 3.22
C TRP A 315 -22.34 18.19 1.73
N GLY A 316 -21.30 18.93 1.31
CA GLY A 316 -21.08 19.35 -0.07
C GLY A 316 -22.26 20.12 -0.66
N ASN A 317 -22.88 19.55 -1.70
CA ASN A 317 -23.98 20.17 -2.43
C ASN A 317 -25.37 19.68 -1.99
N ALA A 318 -25.46 18.98 -0.87
CA ALA A 318 -26.74 18.55 -0.32
C ALA A 318 -27.64 19.75 0.06
N TYR A 319 -28.95 19.55 0.02
CA TYR A 319 -29.95 20.55 0.41
C TYR A 319 -31.18 19.90 1.04
N PHE A 320 -31.93 20.66 1.84
CA PHE A 320 -33.20 20.19 2.41
C PHE A 320 -34.37 20.53 1.46
N LEU A 321 -35.22 19.54 1.15
CA LEU A 321 -36.42 19.76 0.30
C LEU A 321 -37.45 20.67 0.95
N ASN A 322 -37.62 20.54 2.27
CA ASN A 322 -38.55 21.36 3.04
C ASN A 322 -38.02 21.47 4.48
N ASN A 323 -38.02 22.69 5.02
CA ASN A 323 -37.58 22.98 6.39
C ASN A 323 -38.39 22.23 7.45
N SER A 324 -39.60 21.74 7.10
CA SER A 324 -40.48 21.02 8.02
C SER A 324 -40.25 19.50 8.09
N THR A 325 -39.70 18.87 7.04
CA THR A 325 -39.54 17.41 6.98
C THR A 325 -38.09 16.94 7.16
N ASN A 326 -37.13 17.88 7.22
CA ASN A 326 -35.68 17.60 7.30
C ASN A 326 -35.19 16.56 6.29
N THR A 327 -35.87 16.47 5.14
CA THR A 327 -35.51 15.51 4.10
C THR A 327 -34.33 16.05 3.31
N THR A 328 -33.15 15.47 3.55
CA THR A 328 -31.92 15.77 2.80
C THR A 328 -32.01 15.19 1.39
N VAL A 329 -31.63 15.98 0.39
CA VAL A 329 -31.40 15.54 -0.99
C VAL A 329 -29.94 15.75 -1.33
N CYS A 330 -29.34 14.72 -1.91
CA CYS A 330 -27.95 14.67 -2.30
C CYS A 330 -27.82 14.35 -3.79
N GLN A 331 -26.73 14.78 -4.41
CA GLN A 331 -26.58 14.75 -5.87
C GLN A 331 -26.42 13.33 -6.42
N ASN A 332 -25.77 12.45 -5.67
CA ASN A 332 -25.53 11.05 -6.01
C ASN A 332 -26.54 10.10 -5.33
N GLY A 333 -27.70 10.64 -4.91
CA GLY A 333 -28.82 9.86 -4.39
C GLY A 333 -28.77 9.58 -2.90
N SER A 334 -29.66 8.70 -2.43
CA SER A 334 -29.87 8.44 -1.00
C SER A 334 -28.67 7.81 -0.29
N ASP A 335 -27.84 7.05 -1.03
CA ASP A 335 -26.65 6.42 -0.48
C ASP A 335 -25.59 7.46 -0.09
N GLU A 336 -25.46 8.56 -0.86
CA GLU A 336 -24.62 9.70 -0.48
C GLU A 336 -25.11 10.33 0.82
N CYS A 337 -26.41 10.67 0.91
CA CYS A 337 -26.97 11.27 2.13
C CYS A 337 -26.71 10.39 3.35
N LYS A 338 -26.95 9.08 3.20
CA LYS A 338 -26.69 8.10 4.26
C LYS A 338 -25.22 8.10 4.71
N LEU A 339 -24.28 8.13 3.78
CA LEU A 339 -22.86 8.19 4.10
C LEU A 339 -22.46 9.52 4.72
N ASN A 340 -22.99 10.65 4.23
CA ASN A 340 -22.76 11.96 4.84
C ASN A 340 -23.17 11.96 6.31
N THR A 341 -24.36 11.45 6.65
CA THR A 341 -24.83 11.32 8.03
C THR A 341 -23.94 10.37 8.86
N LEU A 342 -23.54 9.21 8.30
CA LEU A 342 -22.64 8.26 8.98
C LEU A 342 -21.28 8.89 9.29
N GLN A 343 -20.72 9.67 8.37
CA GLN A 343 -19.45 10.36 8.55
C GLN A 343 -19.58 11.52 9.55
N ALA A 344 -20.67 12.30 9.50
CA ALA A 344 -20.95 13.34 10.48
C ALA A 344 -21.04 12.76 11.90
N CYS A 345 -21.78 11.65 12.06
CA CYS A 345 -21.85 10.92 13.31
C CYS A 345 -20.49 10.36 13.75
N THR A 346 -19.71 9.83 12.82
CA THR A 346 -18.35 9.35 13.07
C THR A 346 -17.46 10.45 13.65
N ILE A 347 -17.47 11.65 13.04
CA ILE A 347 -16.72 12.83 13.52
C ILE A 347 -17.20 13.25 14.92
N ASN A 348 -18.52 13.22 15.15
CA ASN A 348 -19.11 13.66 16.40
C ASN A 348 -18.83 12.72 17.57
N VAL A 349 -18.92 11.39 17.36
CA VAL A 349 -18.80 10.42 18.46
C VAL A 349 -17.38 9.91 18.66
N LEU A 350 -16.56 9.87 17.60
CA LEU A 350 -15.15 9.48 17.68
C LEU A 350 -14.29 10.75 17.71
N HIS A 351 -14.13 11.35 18.89
CA HIS A 351 -13.38 12.61 19.05
C HIS A 351 -11.89 12.51 18.67
N ASP A 352 -11.33 11.30 18.64
CA ASP A 352 -9.97 11.04 18.19
C ASP A 352 -9.88 11.13 16.66
N VAL A 353 -9.09 12.10 16.18
CA VAL A 353 -8.87 12.36 14.75
C VAL A 353 -8.38 11.14 13.99
N ASN A 354 -7.54 10.32 14.61
CA ASN A 354 -7.04 9.10 13.99
C ASN A 354 -8.18 8.10 13.75
N LYS A 355 -9.10 7.97 14.71
CA LYS A 355 -10.21 7.00 14.64
C LYS A 355 -11.32 7.44 13.71
N HIS A 356 -11.77 8.70 13.78
CA HIS A 356 -12.81 9.14 12.84
C HIS A 356 -12.27 9.24 11.42
N PHE A 357 -11.04 9.71 11.22
CA PHE A 357 -10.44 9.78 9.89
C PHE A 357 -10.25 8.39 9.30
N ALA A 358 -9.76 7.42 10.07
CA ALA A 358 -9.66 6.01 9.67
C ALA A 358 -10.96 5.44 9.13
N LEU A 359 -12.08 5.69 9.83
CA LEU A 359 -13.38 5.17 9.43
C LEU A 359 -13.94 5.90 8.19
N ILE A 360 -13.78 7.21 8.12
CA ILE A 360 -14.15 8.01 6.94
C ILE A 360 -13.34 7.59 5.72
N TYR A 361 -12.02 7.43 5.87
CA TYR A 361 -11.13 6.92 4.82
C TYR A 361 -11.65 5.60 4.25
N CYS A 362 -12.05 4.66 5.10
CA CYS A 362 -12.60 3.39 4.65
C CYS A 362 -13.92 3.56 3.87
N PHE A 363 -14.83 4.42 4.33
CA PHE A 363 -16.07 4.70 3.60
C PHE A 363 -15.79 5.30 2.21
N GLU A 364 -14.91 6.30 2.14
CA GLU A 364 -14.52 6.95 0.89
C GLU A 364 -13.75 6.00 -0.03
N PHE A 365 -12.96 5.10 0.54
CA PHE A 365 -12.29 4.05 -0.21
C PHE A 365 -13.30 3.10 -0.87
N LEU A 366 -14.30 2.62 -0.13
CA LEU A 366 -15.38 1.81 -0.70
C LEU A 366 -16.21 2.58 -1.74
N ALA A 367 -16.35 3.90 -1.59
CA ALA A 367 -16.99 4.75 -2.59
C ALA A 367 -16.20 4.77 -3.92
N ILE A 368 -14.87 4.85 -3.88
CA ILE A 368 -14.01 4.75 -5.08
C ILE A 368 -14.20 3.39 -5.77
N GLU A 369 -14.33 2.30 -5.01
CA GLU A 369 -14.53 0.95 -5.55
C GLU A 369 -15.96 0.68 -6.02
N GLY A 370 -16.91 1.60 -5.82
CA GLY A 370 -18.34 1.35 -6.08
C GLY A 370 -18.97 0.31 -5.13
N ARG A 371 -18.32 0.07 -3.98
CA ARG A 371 -18.71 -0.89 -2.94
C ARG A 371 -19.25 -0.22 -1.68
N HIS A 372 -19.67 1.03 -1.78
CA HIS A 372 -20.10 1.87 -0.67
C HIS A 372 -21.23 1.29 0.18
N LYS A 373 -22.06 0.39 -0.38
CA LYS A 373 -23.10 -0.33 0.37
C LYS A 373 -22.55 -1.28 1.44
N GLU A 374 -21.29 -1.67 1.32
CA GLU A 374 -20.57 -2.51 2.27
C GLU A 374 -19.94 -1.71 3.42
N TRP A 375 -20.28 -0.42 3.61
CA TRP A 375 -19.71 0.46 4.65
C TRP A 375 -19.64 -0.16 6.04
N GLY A 376 -20.59 -1.03 6.42
CA GLY A 376 -20.60 -1.72 7.71
C GLY A 376 -19.33 -2.55 7.96
N SER A 377 -18.72 -3.06 6.90
CA SER A 377 -17.48 -3.83 6.97
C SER A 377 -16.28 -3.02 7.48
N CYS A 378 -16.28 -1.69 7.31
CA CYS A 378 -15.22 -0.81 7.82
C CYS A 378 -15.10 -0.87 9.35
N PHE A 379 -16.20 -1.00 10.08
CA PHE A 379 -16.16 -1.11 11.55
C PHE A 379 -15.42 -2.36 11.99
N THR A 380 -15.78 -3.51 11.43
CA THR A 380 -15.15 -4.80 11.71
C THR A 380 -13.67 -4.76 11.34
N SER A 381 -13.37 -4.28 10.14
CA SER A 381 -12.01 -4.25 9.62
C SER A 381 -11.10 -3.29 10.37
N LEU A 382 -11.65 -2.22 10.96
CA LEU A 382 -10.92 -1.31 11.85
C LEU A 382 -10.92 -1.73 13.33
N GLY A 383 -11.74 -2.71 13.71
CA GLY A 383 -11.96 -3.05 15.11
C GLY A 383 -12.64 -1.92 15.89
N LEU A 384 -13.42 -1.08 15.22
CA LEU A 384 -14.16 0.02 15.83
C LEU A 384 -15.57 -0.45 16.21
N PRO A 385 -16.07 -0.15 17.42
CA PRO A 385 -17.41 -0.53 17.82
C PRO A 385 -18.45 0.29 17.05
N PRO A 386 -19.35 -0.35 16.28
CA PRO A 386 -20.32 0.37 15.44
C PRO A 386 -21.40 1.08 16.26
N LYS A 387 -21.68 0.60 17.47
CA LYS A 387 -22.83 1.01 18.29
C LYS A 387 -22.96 2.53 18.43
N LEU A 388 -21.90 3.23 18.84
CA LEU A 388 -21.97 4.68 19.08
C LEU A 388 -22.28 5.47 17.80
N VAL A 389 -21.69 5.09 16.67
CA VAL A 389 -21.95 5.74 15.38
C VAL A 389 -23.35 5.43 14.90
N LEU A 390 -23.81 4.18 15.03
CA LEU A 390 -25.15 3.76 14.63
C LEU A 390 -26.25 4.35 15.51
N ASP A 391 -26.01 4.48 16.82
CA ASP A 391 -26.93 5.13 17.75
C ASP A 391 -27.08 6.61 17.37
N CYS A 392 -25.98 7.29 17.02
CA CYS A 392 -26.04 8.64 16.46
C CYS A 392 -26.82 8.69 15.15
N PHE A 393 -26.48 7.82 14.20
CA PHE A 393 -27.06 7.78 12.86
C PHE A 393 -28.57 7.50 12.87
N ASN A 394 -29.04 6.59 13.73
CA ASN A 394 -30.45 6.22 13.85
C ASN A 394 -31.25 7.17 14.75
N SER A 395 -30.61 8.16 15.38
CA SER A 395 -31.26 9.14 16.24
C SER A 395 -31.42 10.49 15.54
N LEU A 396 -32.18 11.40 16.14
CA LEU A 396 -32.29 12.78 15.69
C LEU A 396 -30.94 13.51 15.65
N ASN A 397 -29.92 13.02 16.37
CA ASN A 397 -28.58 13.61 16.37
C ASN A 397 -27.95 13.61 14.97
N GLY A 398 -28.14 12.55 14.17
CA GLY A 398 -27.64 12.51 12.80
C GLY A 398 -28.17 13.67 11.96
N THR A 399 -29.49 13.88 11.99
CA THR A 399 -30.16 14.99 11.28
C THR A 399 -29.71 16.35 11.79
N LEU A 400 -29.52 16.52 13.11
CA LEU A 400 -29.03 17.77 13.69
C LEU A 400 -27.59 18.08 13.27
N LEU A 401 -26.75 17.05 13.13
CA LEU A 401 -25.38 17.19 12.63
C LEU A 401 -25.35 17.59 11.16
N GLU A 402 -26.22 16.99 10.34
CA GLU A 402 -26.42 17.40 8.95
C GLU A 402 -26.85 18.86 8.84
N GLN A 403 -27.84 19.31 9.64
CA GLN A 403 -28.23 20.71 9.69
C GLN A 403 -27.07 21.64 10.08
N LYS A 404 -26.26 21.23 11.05
CA LYS A 404 -25.08 21.99 11.46
C LYS A 404 -24.07 22.10 10.32
N HIS A 405 -23.80 21.02 9.60
CA HIS A 405 -22.91 21.02 8.45
C HIS A 405 -23.48 21.82 7.27
N ALA A 406 -24.78 21.80 7.05
CA ALA A 406 -25.46 22.63 6.07
C ALA A 406 -25.27 24.13 6.36
N ILE A 407 -25.50 24.55 7.61
CA ILE A 407 -25.30 25.94 8.05
C ILE A 407 -23.83 26.34 7.93
N GLU A 408 -22.91 25.47 8.37
CA GLU A 408 -21.46 25.71 8.30
C GLU A 408 -21.00 25.87 6.84
N THR A 409 -21.51 25.04 5.93
CA THR A 409 -21.21 25.10 4.49
C THR A 409 -21.81 26.35 3.84
N ALA A 410 -23.05 26.71 4.19
CA ALA A 410 -23.70 27.92 3.67
C ALA A 410 -23.03 29.23 4.12
N GLN A 411 -22.27 29.20 5.22
CA GLN A 411 -21.51 30.34 5.73
C GLN A 411 -20.12 30.50 5.08
N LEU A 412 -19.72 29.60 4.18
CA LEU A 412 -18.47 29.73 3.45
C LEU A 412 -18.45 31.05 2.66
N ASN A 413 -17.33 31.77 2.79
CA ASN A 413 -17.09 33.01 2.07
C ASN A 413 -15.69 32.99 1.41
N PRO A 414 -15.59 32.93 0.08
CA PRO A 414 -16.71 32.82 -0.87
C PRO A 414 -17.44 31.47 -0.73
N PRO A 415 -18.71 31.39 -1.20
CA PRO A 415 -19.41 30.11 -1.32
C PRO A 415 -18.57 29.11 -2.12
N HIS A 416 -18.66 27.82 -1.78
CA HIS A 416 -17.90 26.81 -2.50
C HIS A 416 -18.35 26.71 -3.95
N THR A 417 -17.39 26.66 -4.87
CA THR A 417 -17.64 26.53 -6.31
C THR A 417 -17.21 25.18 -6.88
N ILE A 418 -16.40 24.44 -6.13
CA ILE A 418 -15.90 23.10 -6.45
C ILE A 418 -15.85 22.25 -5.19
N LEU A 419 -15.86 20.93 -5.37
CA LEU A 419 -15.61 19.97 -4.29
C LEU A 419 -14.43 19.05 -4.63
N PRO A 420 -13.62 18.63 -3.63
CA PRO A 420 -13.68 19.09 -2.23
C PRO A 420 -13.28 20.56 -2.11
N TRP A 421 -13.94 21.28 -1.21
CA TRP A 421 -13.61 22.67 -0.90
C TRP A 421 -12.72 22.71 0.34
N VAL A 422 -11.48 23.17 0.15
CA VAL A 422 -10.47 23.16 1.21
C VAL A 422 -10.18 24.59 1.67
N VAL A 423 -10.17 24.78 2.98
CA VAL A 423 -9.95 26.06 3.65
C VAL A 423 -8.78 25.93 4.60
N VAL A 424 -7.80 26.82 4.50
CA VAL A 424 -6.65 26.93 5.42
C VAL A 424 -6.71 28.27 6.11
N ASP A 425 -6.83 28.28 7.45
CA ASP A 425 -7.03 29.49 8.28
C ASP A 425 -8.08 30.46 7.71
N ASN A 426 -9.29 29.93 7.46
CA ASN A 426 -10.45 30.63 6.89
C ASN A 426 -10.26 31.16 5.45
N GLN A 427 -9.19 30.78 4.75
CA GLN A 427 -8.98 31.12 3.35
C GLN A 427 -9.16 29.89 2.46
N SER A 428 -10.06 29.98 1.48
CA SER A 428 -10.17 28.94 0.46
C SER A 428 -8.93 28.92 -0.43
N ILE A 429 -8.43 27.72 -0.71
CA ILE A 429 -7.34 27.48 -1.66
C ILE A 429 -7.86 27.09 -3.06
N GLY A 430 -9.18 27.06 -3.24
CA GLY A 430 -9.85 26.86 -4.53
C GLY A 430 -9.37 25.62 -5.27
N ASN A 431 -9.12 25.77 -6.58
CA ASN A 431 -8.67 24.68 -7.46
C ASN A 431 -7.31 24.09 -7.07
N ASP A 432 -6.55 24.75 -6.18
CA ASP A 432 -5.26 24.27 -5.72
C ASP A 432 -5.36 23.35 -4.48
N TYR A 433 -6.56 22.82 -4.20
CA TYR A 433 -6.84 21.98 -3.04
C TYR A 433 -5.90 20.77 -2.90
N ARG A 434 -5.32 20.26 -3.99
CA ARG A 434 -4.35 19.15 -3.95
C ARG A 434 -3.00 19.54 -3.34
N ASN A 435 -2.65 20.83 -3.36
CA ASN A 435 -1.43 21.38 -2.80
C ASN A 435 -1.61 21.92 -1.37
N TYR A 436 -2.69 21.54 -0.68
CA TYR A 436 -3.03 22.00 0.68
C TYR A 436 -1.87 21.88 1.68
N SER A 437 -0.96 20.90 1.54
CA SER A 437 0.23 20.75 2.38
C SER A 437 1.15 21.97 2.31
N SER A 438 1.37 22.54 1.13
CA SER A 438 2.17 23.76 0.94
C SER A 438 1.53 24.96 1.66
N TYR A 439 0.21 25.09 1.58
CA TYR A 439 -0.54 26.14 2.28
C TYR A 439 -0.46 25.97 3.80
N ILE A 440 -0.59 24.75 4.31
CA ILE A 440 -0.40 24.44 5.74
C ILE A 440 1.01 24.88 6.18
N CYS A 441 2.04 24.47 5.44
CA CYS A 441 3.42 24.80 5.77
C CYS A 441 3.68 26.30 5.76
N LYS A 442 3.10 27.03 4.79
CA LYS A 442 3.19 28.50 4.70
C LYS A 442 2.44 29.21 5.82
N ALA A 443 1.29 28.67 6.25
CA ALA A 443 0.47 29.25 7.30
C ALA A 443 1.01 28.96 8.71
N TYR A 444 1.75 27.86 8.87
CA TYR A 444 2.28 27.44 10.17
C TYR A 444 3.35 28.41 10.68
N LYS A 445 3.13 28.92 11.90
CA LYS A 445 4.03 29.89 12.58
C LYS A 445 4.74 29.30 13.79
N GLY A 446 4.63 27.98 14.00
CA GLY A 446 5.27 27.33 15.14
C GLY A 446 6.77 27.08 14.90
N ASN A 447 7.53 27.02 15.98
CA ASN A 447 8.99 26.90 15.92
C ASN A 447 9.48 25.53 15.43
N LYS A 448 8.67 24.48 15.58
CA LYS A 448 9.03 23.11 15.17
C LYS A 448 8.37 22.78 13.84
N VAL A 449 9.05 23.12 12.75
CA VAL A 449 8.57 22.89 11.38
C VAL A 449 8.71 21.40 11.03
N PRO A 450 7.62 20.68 10.70
CA PRO A 450 7.69 19.29 10.26
C PRO A 450 8.57 19.13 9.02
N ARG A 451 9.19 17.95 8.86
CA ARG A 451 10.06 17.67 7.70
C ARG A 451 9.36 17.89 6.35
N ALA A 452 8.04 17.69 6.30
CA ALA A 452 7.24 17.94 5.10
C ALA A 452 7.13 19.42 4.71
N CYS A 453 7.55 20.33 5.59
CA CYS A 453 7.56 21.78 5.39
C CYS A 453 8.98 22.36 5.26
N GLN A 454 10.02 21.51 5.26
CA GLN A 454 11.43 21.86 5.03
C GLN A 454 11.79 21.54 3.59
#